data_AF-A0A9D6SWD8-F1
#
_entry.id   AF-A0A9D6SWD8-F1
#
_cell.length_a   1.000
_cell.length_b   1.000
_cell.length_c   1.000
_cell.angle_alpha   90.00
_cell.angle_beta   90.00
_cell.angle_gamma   90.00
#
_symmetry.space_group_name_H-M   'P 1'
#
loop_
_entity.id
_entity.type
_entity.pdbx_description
1 polymer ?
#
loop_
_entity_poly.entity_id
_entity_poly.type
_entity_poly.pdbx_seq_one_letter_code
_entity_poly.pdbx_strand_id
1 'polypeptide(L)'
;MRAWQAAALLNLALVLGVGWGYLFWGLRTTRLEQELAGARTTAVAGVERVWQISGVVRAVVPEINVLVITHEDIPGYMPAMTMGFRASSPKIHEAVSVGDAVRFTLQGVPPNVTITAIEKTR
;
A
#
# COMPACT_ATOMS: atom_id res chain seq x y z
N MET A 1 -23.77 -6.43 -62.52
CA MET A 1 -23.85 -6.08 -61.07
C MET A 1 -24.11 -4.59 -60.97
N ARG A 2 -25.17 -4.18 -60.25
CA ARG A 2 -25.60 -2.77 -60.25
C ARG A 2 -24.68 -2.00 -59.29
N ALA A 3 -23.98 -0.97 -59.77
CA ALA A 3 -22.90 -0.26 -59.06
C ALA A 3 -23.26 0.19 -57.62
N TRP A 4 -24.53 0.47 -57.35
CA TRP A 4 -25.03 0.81 -56.02
C TRP A 4 -24.84 -0.32 -54.97
N GLN A 5 -24.88 -1.58 -55.40
CA GLN A 5 -24.67 -2.73 -54.52
C GLN A 5 -23.21 -2.82 -54.04
N ALA A 6 -22.26 -2.52 -54.93
CA ALA A 6 -20.84 -2.51 -54.59
C ALA A 6 -20.52 -1.38 -53.59
N ALA A 7 -21.08 -0.18 -53.81
CA ALA A 7 -20.91 0.95 -52.89
C ALA A 7 -21.53 0.69 -51.51
N ALA A 8 -22.71 0.06 -51.46
CA ALA A 8 -23.36 -0.31 -50.20
C ALA A 8 -22.55 -1.34 -49.39
N LEU A 9 -21.99 -2.36 -50.05
CA LEU A 9 -21.15 -3.36 -49.39
C LEU A 9 -19.84 -2.77 -48.86
N LEU A 10 -19.24 -1.84 -49.59
CA LEU A 10 -18.01 -1.15 -49.18
C LEU A 10 -18.24 -0.31 -47.91
N ASN A 11 -19.32 0.47 -47.87
CA ASN A 11 -19.67 1.26 -46.69
C ASN A 11 -20.00 0.37 -45.49
N LEU A 12 -20.72 -0.74 -45.70
CA LEU A 12 -21.06 -1.69 -44.64
C LEU A 12 -19.80 -2.35 -44.06
N ALA A 13 -18.86 -2.78 -44.91
CA ALA A 13 -17.59 -3.34 -44.47
C ALA A 13 -16.76 -2.32 -43.66
N LEU A 14 -16.79 -1.05 -44.06
CA LEU A 14 -16.05 0.03 -43.38
C LEU A 14 -16.64 0.34 -42.01
N VAL A 15 -17.97 0.39 -41.89
CA VAL A 15 -18.67 0.59 -40.60
C VAL A 15 -18.44 -0.60 -39.68
N LEU A 16 -18.50 -1.84 -40.19
CA LEU A 16 -18.24 -3.03 -39.39
C LEU A 16 -16.78 -3.07 -38.91
N GLY A 17 -15.80 -2.75 -39.76
CA GLY A 17 -14.39 -2.71 -39.38
C GLY A 17 -14.09 -1.65 -38.32
N VAL A 18 -14.61 -0.43 -38.50
CA VAL A 18 -14.43 0.67 -37.54
C VAL A 18 -15.18 0.39 -36.24
N GLY A 19 -16.42 -0.11 -36.31
CA GLY A 19 -17.21 -0.47 -35.13
C GLY A 19 -16.57 -1.60 -34.33
N TRP A 20 -16.08 -2.65 -35.01
CA TRP A 20 -15.39 -3.77 -34.37
C TRP A 20 -14.05 -3.33 -33.76
N GLY A 21 -13.31 -2.44 -34.43
CA GLY A 21 -12.10 -1.83 -33.91
C GLY A 21 -12.35 -0.99 -32.65
N TYR A 22 -13.42 -0.18 -32.64
CA TYR A 22 -13.79 0.64 -31.48
C TYR A 22 -14.25 -0.20 -30.28
N LEU A 23 -15.04 -1.25 -30.52
CA LEU A 23 -15.44 -2.23 -29.52
C LEU A 23 -14.23 -2.95 -28.91
N PHE A 24 -13.31 -3.43 -29.76
CA PHE A 24 -12.10 -4.09 -29.31
C PHE A 24 -11.16 -3.14 -28.54
N TRP A 25 -11.05 -1.89 -28.98
CA TRP A 25 -10.28 -0.86 -28.29
C TRP A 25 -10.88 -0.52 -26.92
N GLY A 26 -12.22 -0.41 -26.82
CA GLY A 26 -12.92 -0.18 -25.55
C GLY A 26 -12.74 -1.31 -24.53
N LEU A 27 -12.65 -2.58 -24.99
CA LEU A 27 -12.30 -3.70 -24.11
C LEU A 27 -10.82 -3.66 -23.65
N ARG A 28 -9.93 -3.02 -24.43
CA ARG A 28 -8.52 -2.88 -24.09
C ARG A 28 -8.26 -1.72 -23.11
N THR A 29 -9.01 -0.62 -23.22
CA THR A 29 -8.87 0.53 -22.30
C THR A 29 -9.21 0.14 -20.87
N THR A 30 -10.28 -0.64 -20.65
CA THR A 30 -10.67 -1.09 -19.30
C THR A 30 -9.59 -1.96 -18.64
N ARG A 31 -8.95 -2.85 -19.41
CA ARG A 31 -7.81 -3.64 -18.91
C ARG A 31 -6.62 -2.77 -18.54
N LEU A 32 -6.27 -1.80 -19.38
CA LEU A 32 -5.17 -0.86 -19.10
C LEU A 32 -5.47 0.00 -17.87
N GLU A 33 -6.70 0.44 -17.68
CA GLU A 33 -7.14 1.17 -16.49
C GLU A 33 -6.99 0.33 -15.23
N GLN A 34 -7.35 -0.96 -15.27
CA GLN A 34 -7.16 -1.88 -14.15
C GLN A 34 -5.68 -2.10 -13.83
N GLU A 35 -4.83 -2.32 -14.83
CA GLU A 35 -3.38 -2.47 -14.65
C GLU A 35 -2.75 -1.19 -14.07
N LEU A 36 -3.17 -0.02 -14.54
CA LEU A 36 -2.69 1.28 -14.07
C LEU A 36 -3.19 1.59 -12.64
N ALA A 37 -4.43 1.22 -12.31
CA ALA A 37 -4.96 1.32 -10.94
C ALA A 37 -4.16 0.44 -9.98
N GLY A 38 -3.89 -0.82 -10.35
CA GLY A 38 -3.07 -1.75 -9.58
C GLY A 38 -1.64 -1.23 -9.37
N ALA A 39 -0.99 -0.74 -10.42
CA ALA A 39 0.35 -0.15 -10.34
C ALA A 39 0.39 1.08 -9.42
N ARG A 40 -0.64 1.94 -9.47
CA ARG A 40 -0.74 3.11 -8.57
C ARG A 40 -0.91 2.70 -7.11
N THR A 41 -1.75 1.72 -6.79
CA THR A 41 -1.88 1.22 -5.41
C THR A 41 -0.55 0.69 -4.87
N THR A 42 0.21 -0.06 -5.67
CA THR A 42 1.53 -0.55 -5.27
C THR A 42 2.55 0.57 -5.12
N ALA A 43 2.51 1.58 -6.01
CA ALA A 43 3.38 2.75 -5.91
C ALA A 43 3.11 3.57 -4.63
N VAL A 44 1.85 3.77 -4.27
CA VAL A 44 1.48 4.47 -3.01
C VAL A 44 1.86 3.64 -1.78
N ALA A 45 1.74 2.31 -1.85
CA ALA A 45 2.23 1.43 -0.80
C ALA A 45 3.76 1.49 -0.65
N GLY A 46 4.48 1.77 -1.74
CA GLY A 46 5.94 1.95 -1.81
C GLY A 46 6.47 3.26 -1.25
N VAL A 47 5.60 4.21 -0.86
CA VAL A 47 6.02 5.50 -0.30
C VAL A 47 6.42 5.33 1.15
N GLU A 48 7.62 5.78 1.48
CA GLU A 48 8.08 5.82 2.85
C GLU A 48 7.20 6.77 3.67
N ARG A 49 6.72 6.27 4.80
CA ARG A 49 5.83 6.97 5.72
C ARG A 49 6.45 7.01 7.11
N VAL A 50 6.12 8.07 7.83
CA VAL A 50 6.52 8.28 9.21
C VAL A 50 5.27 8.50 10.04
N TRP A 51 5.15 7.78 11.14
CA TRP A 51 4.06 7.91 12.10
C TRP A 51 4.62 8.14 13.50
N GLN A 52 3.97 9.00 14.28
CA GLN A 52 4.21 9.15 15.71
C GLN A 52 3.03 8.55 16.46
N ILE A 53 3.29 7.52 17.25
CA ILE A 53 2.26 6.67 17.85
C ILE A 53 2.57 6.49 19.32
N SER A 54 1.53 6.44 20.15
CA SER A 54 1.65 6.07 21.56
C SER A 54 1.29 4.60 21.76
N GLY A 55 1.87 3.98 22.78
CA GLY A 55 1.58 2.60 23.10
C GLY A 55 2.17 2.16 24.42
N VAL A 56 1.97 0.89 24.75
CA VAL A 56 2.50 0.26 25.95
C VAL A 56 3.35 -0.94 25.57
N VAL A 57 4.58 -1.01 26.08
CA VAL A 57 5.48 -2.13 25.83
C VAL A 57 4.97 -3.37 26.56
N ARG A 58 4.76 -4.46 25.82
CA ARG A 58 4.28 -5.75 26.35
C ARG A 58 5.37 -6.80 26.45
N ALA A 59 6.33 -6.78 25.53
CA ALA A 59 7.52 -7.62 25.59
C ALA A 59 8.67 -6.96 24.85
N VAL A 60 9.90 -7.29 25.27
CA VAL A 60 11.13 -6.90 24.58
C VAL A 60 11.86 -8.21 24.25
N VAL A 61 12.20 -8.40 22.98
CA VAL A 61 12.90 -9.58 22.47
C VAL A 61 14.22 -9.12 21.81
N PRO A 62 15.27 -8.87 22.60
CA PRO A 62 16.54 -8.32 22.11
C PRO A 62 17.22 -9.22 21.07
N GLU A 63 17.03 -10.53 21.15
CA GLU A 63 17.68 -11.54 20.30
C GLU A 63 17.38 -11.33 18.81
N ILE A 64 16.19 -10.79 18.51
CA ILE A 64 15.73 -10.49 17.15
C ILE A 64 15.43 -9.00 16.92
N ASN A 65 15.80 -8.14 17.88
CA ASN A 65 15.52 -6.70 17.87
C ASN A 65 14.04 -6.36 17.69
N VAL A 66 13.14 -7.09 18.36
CA VAL A 66 11.68 -6.86 18.27
C VAL A 66 11.13 -6.38 19.60
N LEU A 67 10.32 -5.33 19.56
CA LEU A 67 9.50 -4.88 20.69
C LEU A 67 8.04 -5.21 20.38
N VAL A 68 7.38 -5.92 21.30
CA VAL A 68 5.93 -6.13 21.24
C VAL A 68 5.27 -4.98 21.97
N ILE A 69 4.49 -4.18 21.25
CA ILE A 69 3.85 -2.97 21.77
C ILE A 69 2.35 -3.06 21.50
N THR A 70 1.53 -2.81 22.51
CA THR A 70 0.12 -2.46 22.31
C THR A 70 0.08 -1.02 21.86
N HIS A 71 -0.06 -0.80 20.56
CA HIS A 71 -0.05 0.54 19.97
C HIS A 71 -1.48 1.07 19.77
N GLU A 72 -1.61 2.39 19.71
CA GLU A 72 -2.85 3.06 19.33
C GLU A 72 -3.10 2.98 17.81
N ASP A 73 -4.22 3.54 17.34
CA ASP A 73 -4.52 3.57 15.91
C ASP A 73 -3.40 4.24 15.11
N ILE A 74 -3.00 3.62 14.00
CA ILE A 74 -2.02 4.16 13.07
C ILE A 74 -2.76 4.58 11.80
N PRO A 75 -3.02 5.89 11.63
CA PRO A 75 -3.87 6.38 10.57
C PRO A 75 -3.40 5.92 9.18
N GLY A 76 -4.30 5.27 8.46
CA GLY A 76 -4.06 4.78 7.10
C GLY A 76 -3.11 3.59 6.98
N TYR A 77 -2.75 2.93 8.10
CA TYR A 77 -1.95 1.71 8.10
C TYR A 77 -2.62 0.56 8.86
N MET A 78 -2.92 0.74 10.15
CA MET A 78 -3.50 -0.34 10.97
C MET A 78 -4.18 0.15 12.26
N PRO A 79 -5.28 -0.51 12.69
CA PRO A 79 -5.98 -0.16 13.92
C PRO A 79 -5.18 -0.53 15.17
N ALA A 80 -5.57 0.02 16.31
CA ALA A 80 -4.95 -0.27 17.61
C ALA A 80 -4.93 -1.78 17.90
N MET A 81 -3.74 -2.35 18.04
CA MET A 81 -3.55 -3.77 18.34
C MET A 81 -2.21 -4.00 19.05
N THR A 82 -1.95 -5.25 19.45
CA THR A 82 -0.66 -5.64 20.04
C THR A 82 0.14 -6.42 19.02
N MET A 83 1.29 -5.88 18.63
CA MET A 83 2.16 -6.55 17.66
C MET A 83 3.63 -6.22 17.87
N GLY A 84 4.48 -7.05 17.25
CA GLY A 84 5.92 -6.89 17.25
C GLY A 84 6.40 -5.93 16.16
N PHE A 85 7.24 -4.97 16.55
CA PHE A 85 7.94 -4.08 15.64
C PHE A 85 9.45 -4.25 15.79
N ARG A 86 10.17 -4.20 14.67
CA ARG A 86 11.63 -4.19 14.70
C ARG A 86 12.13 -2.82 15.14
N ALA A 87 13.15 -2.79 15.99
CA ALA A 87 13.88 -1.57 16.32
C ALA A 87 15.02 -1.32 15.31
N SER A 88 15.26 -0.05 14.96
CA SER A 88 16.37 0.34 14.08
C SER A 88 17.74 0.19 14.76
N SER A 89 17.77 0.21 16.09
CA SER A 89 18.98 0.12 16.90
C SER A 89 18.73 -0.63 18.20
N PRO A 90 19.72 -1.41 18.70
CA PRO A 90 19.63 -2.06 20.00
C PRO A 90 19.36 -1.10 21.17
N LYS A 91 19.86 0.14 21.08
CA LYS A 91 19.67 1.16 22.13
C LYS A 91 18.20 1.48 22.42
N ILE A 92 17.30 1.25 21.45
CA ILE A 92 15.86 1.48 21.60
C ILE A 92 15.27 0.49 22.61
N HIS A 93 15.68 -0.78 22.61
CA HIS A 93 15.17 -1.76 23.56
C HIS A 93 15.79 -1.60 24.95
N GLU A 94 17.03 -1.12 25.04
CA GLU A 94 17.68 -0.80 26.33
C GLU A 94 17.00 0.39 27.03
N ALA A 95 16.40 1.30 26.25
CA ALA A 95 15.75 2.50 26.77
C ALA A 95 14.36 2.25 27.37
N VAL A 96 13.76 1.06 27.17
CA VAL A 96 12.38 0.77 27.60
C VAL A 96 12.27 -0.57 28.31
N SER A 97 11.23 -0.72 29.10
CA SER A 97 10.93 -1.94 29.85
C SER A 97 9.47 -2.33 29.66
N VAL A 98 9.18 -3.60 29.93
CA VAL A 98 7.80 -4.11 29.86
C VAL A 98 6.92 -3.34 30.84
N GLY A 99 5.78 -2.84 30.34
CA GLY A 99 4.84 -2.00 31.10
C GLY A 99 4.99 -0.51 30.85
N ASP A 100 6.10 -0.05 30.24
CA ASP A 100 6.30 1.37 29.98
C ASP A 100 5.31 1.91 28.95
N ALA A 101 4.73 3.08 29.27
CA ALA A 101 3.98 3.87 28.31
C ALA A 101 4.97 4.67 27.47
N VAL A 102 4.95 4.45 26.16
CA VAL A 102 5.95 4.97 25.23
C VAL A 102 5.28 5.72 24.10
N ARG A 103 5.96 6.75 23.60
CA ARG A 103 5.68 7.36 22.31
C ARG A 103 6.85 7.04 21.39
N PHE A 104 6.55 6.54 20.22
CA PHE A 104 7.55 6.03 19.29
C PHE A 104 7.29 6.50 17.87
N THR A 105 8.38 6.62 17.12
CA THR A 105 8.34 6.96 15.70
C THR A 105 8.50 5.68 14.90
N LEU A 106 7.51 5.39 14.07
CA LEU A 106 7.51 4.28 13.13
C LEU A 106 7.82 4.83 11.74
N GLN A 107 8.80 4.27 11.05
CA GLN A 107 9.20 4.72 9.72
C GLN A 107 9.42 3.54 8.78
N GLY A 108 8.98 3.70 7.54
CA GLY A 108 9.24 2.73 6.47
C GLY A 108 8.12 2.63 5.47
N VAL A 109 8.13 1.54 4.72
CA VAL A 109 7.21 1.27 3.62
C VAL A 109 6.37 0.07 4.01
N PRO A 110 5.05 0.21 4.25
CA PRO A 110 4.18 -0.91 4.60
C PRO A 110 4.39 -2.15 3.71
N PRO A 111 4.53 -3.36 4.27
CA PRO A 111 4.47 -3.70 5.70
C PRO A 111 5.82 -3.58 6.45
N ASN A 112 6.90 -3.22 5.74
CA ASN A 112 8.26 -3.13 6.28
C ASN A 112 8.49 -1.79 6.99
N VAL A 113 8.06 -1.74 8.25
CA VAL A 113 8.16 -0.55 9.12
C VAL A 113 9.02 -0.85 10.35
N THR A 114 9.76 0.16 10.81
CA THR A 114 10.75 0.02 11.88
C THR A 114 10.62 1.16 12.88
N ILE A 115 10.84 0.89 14.16
CA ILE A 115 10.91 1.94 15.20
C ILE A 115 12.25 2.65 15.06
N THR A 116 12.22 3.96 14.81
CA THR A 116 13.44 4.79 14.66
C THR A 116 13.75 5.60 15.91
N ALA A 117 12.73 5.96 16.70
CA ALA A 117 12.88 6.67 17.95
C ALA A 117 11.82 6.20 18.95
N ILE A 118 12.16 6.21 20.23
CA ILE A 118 11.24 5.88 21.33
C ILE A 118 11.52 6.79 22.52
N GLU A 119 10.47 7.24 23.18
CA GLU A 119 10.52 8.03 24.41
C GLU A 119 9.50 7.52 25.42
N LYS A 120 9.88 7.47 26.70
CA LYS A 120 8.94 7.15 27.78
C LYS A 120 8.06 8.36 28.03
N THR A 121 6.75 8.14 28.09
CA THR A 121 5.78 9.19 28.41
C THR A 121 5.40 9.17 29.90
N ARG A 122 5.63 8.06 30.60
CA ARG A 122 5.39 7.92 32.04
C ARG A 122 6.32 6.89 32.66
#